data_AF-A0AAU3Q7S9-F1
#
_entry.id   AF-A0AAU3Q7S9-F1
#
_cell.length_a   1.000
_cell.length_b   1.000
_cell.length_c   1.000
_cell.angle_alpha   90.00
_cell.angle_beta   90.00
_cell.angle_gamma   90.00
#
_symmetry.space_group_name_H-M   'P 1'
#
loop_
_entity.id
_entity.type
_entity.pdbx_description
1 polymer ?
#
loop_
_entity_poly.entity_id
_entity_poly.type
_entity_poly.pdbx_seq_one_letter_code
_entity_poly.pdbx_strand_id
1 'polypeptide(L)' 'MLTREVDDAVGECLIFAGGVPLTRDGVVVGGLGVSGGSGEQDQTVAEAGLAAL' A
#
# COMPACT_ATOMS: atom_id res chain seq x y z
N MET A 1 -1.48 -22.14 -17.30
CA MET A 1 -0.19 -21.48 -17.00
C MET A 1 0.01 -20.44 -18.08
N LEU A 2 -0.61 -19.27 -17.93
CA LEU A 2 -0.41 -18.15 -18.85
C LEU A 2 0.79 -17.37 -18.33
N THR A 3 1.87 -17.35 -19.11
CA THR A 3 3.00 -16.45 -18.92
C THR A 3 2.48 -15.03 -19.08
N ARG A 4 2.18 -14.34 -17.98
CA ARG A 4 1.98 -12.90 -18.06
C ARG A 4 3.35 -12.28 -18.19
N GLU A 5 3.64 -11.76 -19.38
CA GLU A 5 4.50 -10.59 -19.52
C GLU A 5 4.04 -9.58 -18.46
N VAL A 6 4.97 -9.19 -17.60
CA VAL A 6 4.79 -8.02 -16.77
C VAL A 6 4.97 -6.88 -17.76
N ASP A 7 3.89 -6.43 -18.38
CA ASP A 7 3.90 -5.19 -19.14
C ASP A 7 4.52 -4.11 -18.22
N ASP A 8 5.67 -3.56 -18.63
CA ASP A 8 6.49 -2.59 -17.91
C ASP A 8 5.80 -1.20 -17.75
N ALA A 9 4.48 -1.19 -17.61
CA ALA A 9 3.62 -0.03 -17.46
C ALA A 9 2.68 -0.13 -16.23
N VAL A 10 3.08 -0.88 -15.19
CA VAL A 10 2.47 -0.72 -13.87
C VAL A 10 2.89 0.64 -13.32
N GLY A 11 1.98 1.62 -13.45
CA GLY A 11 2.22 3.01 -13.08
C GLY A 11 2.89 3.14 -11.72
N GLU A 12 3.90 4.00 -11.65
CA GLU A 12 4.75 4.23 -10.47
C GLU A 12 3.97 4.58 -9.20
N CYS A 13 2.70 4.98 -9.35
CA CYS A 13 1.78 5.32 -8.28
C CYS A 13 0.37 4.80 -8.58
N LEU A 14 -0.23 4.15 -7.58
CA LEU A 14 -1.62 3.73 -7.58
C LEU A 14 -2.36 4.54 -6.50
N ILE A 15 -3.44 5.25 -6.88
CA ILE A 15 -4.25 6.02 -5.95
C ILE A 15 -5.50 5.21 -5.58
N PHE A 16 -5.39 4.41 -4.53
CA PHE A 16 -6.49 3.63 -3.93
C PHE A 16 -6.35 3.61 -2.39
N ALA A 17 -7.43 3.24 -1.70
CA ALA A 17 -7.40 3.02 -0.25
C ALA A 17 -6.50 1.82 0.11
N GLY A 18 -5.87 1.83 1.29
CA GLY A 18 -4.91 0.80 1.71
C GLY A 18 -3.44 1.25 1.80
N GLY A 19 -3.15 2.53 1.55
CA GLY A 19 -1.82 3.11 1.72
C GLY A 19 -1.73 4.07 2.90
N VAL A 20 -0.71 3.94 3.75
CA VAL A 20 -0.41 4.87 4.86
C VAL A 20 1.07 5.28 4.88
N PRO A 21 1.40 6.56 5.15
CA PRO A 21 2.78 7.01 5.29
C PRO A 21 3.38 6.55 6.62
N LEU A 22 4.65 6.12 6.60
CA LEU A 22 5.42 5.86 7.81
C LEU A 22 6.21 7.12 8.16
N THR A 23 6.03 7.64 9.37
CA THR A 23 6.71 8.86 9.84
C THR A 23 7.55 8.58 11.07
N ARG A 24 8.71 9.24 11.16
CA ARG A 24 9.59 9.23 12.33
C ARG A 24 10.13 10.63 12.54
N ASP A 25 9.98 11.15 13.76
CA ASP A 25 10.37 12.53 14.12
C ASP A 25 9.77 13.58 13.18
N GLY A 26 8.53 13.36 12.72
CA GLY A 26 7.82 14.25 11.79
C GLY A 26 8.27 14.14 10.32
N VAL A 27 9.22 13.26 9.99
CA VAL A 27 9.71 13.04 8.63
C VAL A 27 9.12 11.75 8.06
N VAL A 28 8.65 11.79 6.81
CA VAL A 28 8.21 10.58 6.09
C VAL A 28 9.44 9.75 5.71
N VAL A 29 9.47 8.49 6.15
CA VAL A 29 10.59 7.56 5.94
C VAL A 29 10.23 6.38 5.04
N GLY A 30 8.98 6.26 4.63
CA GLY A 30 8.48 5.19 3.78
C GLY A 30 6.96 5.13 3.75
N GLY A 31 6.42 3.99 3.29
CA GLY A 31 4.98 3.74 3.25
C GLY A 31 4.66 2.26 3.43
N LEU A 32 3.48 1.99 4.00
CA LEU A 32 2.87 0.67 4.08
C LEU A 32 1.69 0.63 3.12
N GLY A 33 1.66 -0.40 2.26
CA GLY A 33 0.56 -0.64 1.32
C GLY A 33 -0.03 -2.03 1.53
N VAL A 34 -1.37 -2.12 1.55
CA VAL A 34 -2.13 -3.37 1.60
C VAL A 34 -2.98 -3.46 0.35
N SER A 35 -3.06 -4.66 -0.23
CA SER A 35 -3.89 -4.94 -1.39
C SER A 35 -4.40 -6.38 -1.31
N GLY A 36 -5.68 -6.58 -1.56
CA GLY A 36 -6.27 -7.91 -1.72
C GLY A 36 -7.75 -8.02 -1.33
N GLY A 37 -8.26 -7.08 -0.54
CA GLY A 37 -9.67 -6.98 -0.15
C GLY A 37 -10.42 -5.87 -0.89
N SER A 38 -11.51 -5.38 -0.27
CA SER A 38 -12.09 -4.08 -0.63
C SER A 38 -11.18 -2.94 -0.17
N GLY A 39 -11.36 -1.74 -0.74
CA GLY A 39 -10.57 -0.57 -0.34
C GLY A 39 -10.68 -0.27 1.17
N GLU A 40 -11.85 -0.45 1.77
CA GLU A 40 -12.06 -0.28 3.21
C GLU A 40 -11.34 -1.36 4.03
N GLN A 41 -11.32 -2.61 3.55
CA GLN A 41 -10.60 -3.70 4.21
C GLN A 41 -9.10 -3.45 4.16
N ASP A 42 -8.58 -3.07 2.99
CA ASP A 42 -7.17 -2.76 2.80
C ASP A 42 -6.75 -1.56 3.65
N GLN A 43 -7.59 -0.51 3.73
CA GLN A 43 -7.38 0.64 4.61
C GLN A 43 -7.33 0.23 6.10
N THR A 44 -8.28 -0.59 6.55
CA THR A 44 -8.35 -1.05 7.95
C THR A 44 -7.09 -1.82 8.34
N VAL A 45 -6.59 -2.69 7.45
CA VAL A 45 -5.36 -3.46 7.70
C VAL A 45 -4.12 -2.54 7.69
N ALA A 46 -4.05 -1.59 6.77
CA ALA A 46 -2.93 -0.64 6.70
C ALA A 46 -2.84 0.22 7.98
N GLU A 47 -3.96 0.74 8.48
CA GLU A 47 -4.03 1.49 9.73
C GLU A 47 -3.66 0.65 10.94
N ALA A 48 -4.14 -0.60 11.01
CA ALA A 48 -3.78 -1.52 12.08
C ALA A 48 -2.28 -1.84 12.09
N GLY A 49 -1.67 -1.99 10.91
CA GLY A 49 -0.23 -2.17 10.77
C GLY A 49 0.57 -0.96 11.24
N LEU A 50 0.13 0.26 10.90
CA LEU A 50 0.75 1.49 11.39
C LEU A 50 0.62 1.64 12.92
N ALA A 51 -0.52 1.27 13.50
CA ALA A 51 -0.75 1.35 14.95
C ALA A 51 0.11 0.38 15.79
N ALA A 52 0.75 -0.60 15.15
CA ALA A 52 1.61 -1.58 15.80
C ALA A 52 3.10 -1.17 15.86
N LEU A 53 3.46 -0.01 15.30
CA LEU A 53 4.83 0.54 15.22
C LEU A 53 5.05 1.67 16.22
#